data_AF-A0A2V8LRY2-F1
#
_entry.id   AF-A0A2V8LRY2-F1
#
_cell.length_a   1.000
_cell.length_b   1.000
_cell.length_c   1.000
_cell.angle_alpha   90.00
_cell.angle_beta   90.00
_cell.angle_gamma   90.00
#
_symmetry.space_group_name_H-M   'P 1'
#
loop_
_entity.id
_entity.type
_entity.pdbx_description
1 polymer ?
#
loop_
_entity_poly.entity_id
_entity_poly.type
_entity_poly.pdbx_seq_one_letter_code
_entity_poly.pdbx_strand_id
1 'polypeptide(L)'
;MTAQLGDGHQPGINASTKRQTRLRRVLNKLGLIVFGVLVGACAAEIGLRIVGFSYPQFYEIDSSLGYSLRPNIEGWYRKEGVSYVRINSDGLRDREHSKSKPPDTFRVAVVGDSYSEAMHVEMDQTFWKVAEQNLQNC
;
A
#
# COMPACT_ATOMS: atom_id res chain seq x y z
N MET A 1 -11.26 87.36 -12.73
CA MET A 1 -11.15 86.86 -11.33
C MET A 1 -12.09 85.67 -11.20
N THR A 2 -11.53 84.47 -11.33
CA THR A 2 -11.30 83.47 -10.24
C THR A 2 -12.49 82.52 -10.11
N ALA A 3 -12.37 81.20 -10.04
CA ALA A 3 -11.24 80.29 -10.11
C ALA A 3 -11.78 78.87 -10.41
N GLN A 4 -10.99 78.04 -11.10
CA GLN A 4 -11.13 76.58 -11.11
C GLN A 4 -10.65 76.02 -9.77
N LEU A 5 -11.37 75.05 -9.18
CA LEU A 5 -10.89 74.02 -8.24
C LEU A 5 -12.01 72.95 -8.19
N GLY A 6 -11.82 71.65 -8.37
CA GLY A 6 -10.67 70.79 -8.56
C GLY A 6 -11.20 69.35 -8.45
N ASP A 7 -10.69 68.45 -9.28
CA ASP A 7 -11.15 67.08 -9.48
C ASP A 7 -11.11 66.19 -8.22
N GLY A 8 -12.23 65.55 -7.92
CA GLY A 8 -12.35 64.51 -6.89
C GLY A 8 -11.85 63.15 -7.39
N HIS A 9 -10.56 62.90 -7.28
CA HIS A 9 -9.97 61.57 -7.50
C HIS A 9 -10.20 60.67 -6.25
N GLN A 10 -11.16 59.74 -6.32
CA GLN A 10 -11.29 58.64 -5.35
C GLN A 10 -10.95 57.27 -5.97
N PRO A 11 -9.67 56.83 -5.94
CA PRO A 11 -9.28 55.52 -6.46
C PRO A 11 -9.24 54.41 -5.38
N GLY A 12 -9.45 54.72 -4.09
CA GLY A 12 -8.98 53.84 -3.00
C GLY A 12 -9.90 52.71 -2.52
N ILE A 13 -11.23 52.85 -2.61
CA ILE A 13 -12.16 51.95 -1.87
C ILE A 13 -12.56 50.72 -2.70
N ASN A 14 -12.52 50.82 -4.04
CA ASN A 14 -13.05 49.78 -4.94
C ASN A 14 -12.06 48.63 -5.24
N ALA A 15 -10.76 48.83 -5.04
CA ALA A 15 -9.73 47.83 -5.38
C ALA A 15 -9.65 46.69 -4.34
N SER A 16 -9.79 47.01 -3.06
CA SER A 16 -9.72 46.03 -1.96
C SER A 16 -10.89 45.04 -1.98
N THR A 17 -12.11 45.54 -2.16
CA THR A 17 -13.35 44.73 -2.21
C THR A 17 -13.40 43.82 -3.45
N LYS A 18 -12.93 44.32 -4.62
CA LYS A 18 -12.78 43.49 -5.83
C LYS A 18 -11.74 42.38 -5.66
N ARG A 19 -10.64 42.64 -4.94
CA ARG A 19 -9.60 41.64 -4.65
C ARG A 19 -10.10 40.58 -3.66
N GLN A 20 -10.82 40.97 -2.61
CA GLN A 20 -11.42 40.03 -1.65
C GLN A 20 -12.48 39.12 -2.27
N THR A 21 -13.34 39.66 -3.13
CA THR A 21 -14.36 38.86 -3.86
C THR A 21 -13.74 37.92 -4.89
N ARG A 22 -12.69 38.35 -5.61
CA ARG A 22 -11.94 37.48 -6.53
C ARG A 22 -11.21 36.36 -5.79
N LEU A 23 -10.57 36.67 -4.66
CA LEU A 23 -9.89 35.68 -3.81
C LEU A 23 -10.87 34.63 -3.27
N ARG A 24 -12.02 35.06 -2.71
CA ARG A 24 -13.08 34.16 -2.25
C ARG A 24 -13.59 33.24 -3.37
N ARG A 25 -13.79 33.74 -4.59
CA ARG A 25 -14.18 32.90 -5.74
C ARG A 25 -13.12 31.87 -6.10
N VAL A 26 -11.84 32.25 -6.09
CA VAL A 26 -10.74 31.31 -6.34
C VAL A 26 -10.69 30.25 -5.27
N LEU A 27 -10.79 30.63 -3.98
CA LEU A 27 -10.83 29.68 -2.86
C LEU A 27 -12.02 28.72 -2.96
N ASN A 28 -13.21 29.20 -3.31
CA ASN A 28 -14.38 28.33 -3.49
C ASN A 28 -14.19 27.35 -4.66
N LYS A 29 -13.60 27.80 -5.77
CA LYS A 29 -13.28 26.91 -6.91
C LYS A 29 -12.25 25.86 -6.54
N LEU A 30 -11.18 26.24 -5.83
CA LEU A 30 -10.18 25.30 -5.34
C LEU A 30 -10.80 24.31 -4.34
N GLY A 31 -11.66 24.79 -3.45
CA GLY A 31 -12.40 23.93 -2.51
C GLY A 31 -13.28 22.91 -3.23
N LEU A 32 -14.00 23.31 -4.28
CA LEU A 32 -14.80 22.40 -5.10
C LEU A 32 -13.93 21.35 -5.83
N ILE A 33 -12.77 21.75 -6.35
CA ILE A 33 -11.84 20.83 -7.01
C ILE A 33 -11.31 19.80 -6.00
N VAL A 34 -10.81 20.26 -4.85
CA VAL A 34 -10.29 19.37 -3.79
C VAL A 34 -11.38 18.42 -3.30
N PHE A 35 -12.58 18.93 -3.04
CA PHE A 35 -13.71 18.10 -2.63
C PHE A 35 -14.06 17.04 -3.68
N GLY A 36 -14.14 17.42 -4.96
CA GLY A 36 -14.40 16.48 -6.05
C GLY A 36 -13.33 15.39 -6.16
N VAL A 37 -12.05 15.75 -6.04
CA VAL A 37 -10.93 14.79 -6.04
C VAL A 37 -11.03 13.84 -4.85
N LEU A 38 -11.32 14.35 -3.65
CA LEU A 38 -11.47 13.51 -2.45
C LEU A 38 -12.64 12.54 -2.58
N VAL A 39 -13.81 13.02 -3.02
CA VAL A 39 -14.98 12.16 -3.24
C VAL A 39 -14.70 11.08 -4.29
N GLY A 40 -14.06 11.45 -5.40
CA GLY A 40 -13.66 10.51 -6.45
C GLY A 40 -12.67 9.45 -5.94
N ALA A 41 -11.65 9.87 -5.19
CA ALA A 41 -10.67 8.96 -4.60
C ALA A 41 -11.32 8.02 -3.56
N CYS A 42 -12.21 8.53 -2.71
CA CYS A 42 -12.95 7.71 -1.76
C CYS A 42 -13.85 6.69 -2.47
N ALA A 43 -14.57 7.10 -3.52
CA ALA A 43 -15.41 6.17 -4.29
C ALA A 43 -14.58 5.08 -4.99
N ALA A 44 -13.42 5.44 -5.55
CA ALA A 44 -12.50 4.49 -6.17
C ALA A 44 -11.94 3.47 -5.15
N GLU A 45 -11.46 3.95 -4.00
CA GLU A 45 -10.96 3.08 -2.91
C GLU A 45 -12.06 2.13 -2.40
N ILE A 46 -13.28 2.61 -2.19
CA ILE A 46 -14.42 1.77 -1.79
C ILE A 46 -14.70 0.72 -2.86
N GLY A 47 -14.71 1.11 -4.14
CA GLY A 47 -14.89 0.19 -5.25
C GLY A 47 -13.82 -0.91 -5.26
N LEU A 48 -12.55 -0.54 -5.09
CA LEU A 48 -11.42 -1.49 -5.02
C LEU A 48 -11.56 -2.46 -3.84
N ARG A 49 -12.00 -1.98 -2.67
CA ARG A 49 -12.24 -2.83 -1.50
C ARG A 49 -13.39 -3.81 -1.70
N ILE A 50 -14.48 -3.38 -2.33
CA ILE A 50 -15.64 -4.25 -2.61
C ILE A 50 -15.26 -5.40 -3.53
N VAL A 51 -14.44 -5.15 -4.56
CA VAL A 51 -13.98 -6.21 -5.48
C VAL A 51 -12.85 -7.06 -4.88
N GLY A 52 -12.40 -6.78 -3.66
CA GLY A 52 -11.31 -7.50 -3.01
C GLY A 52 -9.95 -7.32 -3.71
N PHE A 53 -9.77 -6.19 -4.41
CA PHE A 53 -8.51 -5.87 -5.07
C PHE A 53 -7.44 -5.63 -4.00
N SER A 54 -6.34 -6.36 -4.11
CA SER A 54 -5.17 -6.22 -3.24
C SER A 54 -3.93 -6.49 -4.10
N TYR A 55 -2.91 -5.67 -3.94
CA TYR A 55 -1.63 -5.81 -4.63
C TYR A 55 -0.48 -5.77 -3.62
N PRO A 56 -0.37 -6.80 -2.76
CA PRO A 56 0.70 -6.89 -1.79
C PRO A 56 2.05 -7.00 -2.50
N GLN A 57 2.99 -6.14 -2.12
CA GLN A 57 4.38 -6.22 -2.58
C GLN A 57 5.13 -7.16 -1.63
N PHE A 58 5.27 -8.43 -2.00
CA PHE A 58 5.89 -9.46 -1.14
C PHE A 58 7.42 -9.37 -1.07
N TYR A 59 8.07 -8.72 -2.03
CA TYR A 59 9.53 -8.68 -2.12
C TYR A 59 10.08 -7.29 -1.80
N GLU A 60 11.30 -7.28 -1.26
CA GLU A 60 12.14 -6.10 -1.13
C GLU A 60 13.53 -6.36 -1.71
N ILE A 61 14.26 -5.26 -1.96
CA ILE A 61 15.64 -5.33 -2.43
C ILE A 61 16.52 -5.61 -1.22
N ASP A 62 17.35 -6.65 -1.33
CA ASP A 62 18.34 -7.02 -0.31
C ASP A 62 19.74 -6.83 -0.89
N SER A 63 20.63 -6.17 -0.15
CA SER A 63 21.98 -5.87 -0.65
C SER A 63 22.87 -7.11 -0.85
N SER A 64 22.57 -8.19 -0.11
CA SER A 64 23.35 -9.42 -0.10
C SER A 64 22.75 -10.50 -1.00
N LEU A 65 21.41 -10.57 -1.06
CA LEU A 65 20.65 -11.58 -1.80
C LEU A 65 20.09 -11.06 -3.14
N GLY A 66 20.14 -9.75 -3.37
CA GLY A 66 19.46 -9.07 -4.48
C GLY A 66 17.98 -8.84 -4.18
N TYR A 67 17.25 -9.90 -3.87
CA TYR A 67 15.84 -9.85 -3.45
C TYR A 67 15.60 -10.75 -2.24
N SER A 68 14.70 -10.32 -1.36
CA SER A 68 14.22 -11.09 -0.22
C SER A 68 12.70 -10.95 -0.08
N LEU A 69 12.10 -11.87 0.65
CA LEU A 69 10.71 -11.75 1.07
C LEU A 69 10.62 -10.77 2.25
N ARG A 70 9.66 -9.85 2.17
CA ARG A 70 9.43 -8.85 3.22
C ARG A 70 8.90 -9.52 4.48
N PRO A 71 9.56 -9.37 5.63
CA PRO A 71 9.08 -9.95 6.87
C PRO A 71 7.69 -9.42 7.27
N ASN A 72 6.87 -10.28 7.89
CA ASN A 72 5.56 -9.97 8.44
C ASN A 72 4.52 -9.45 7.43
N ILE A 73 4.71 -9.68 6.13
CA ILE A 73 3.70 -9.34 5.13
C ILE A 73 2.73 -10.50 4.90
N GLU A 74 1.47 -10.15 4.68
CA GLU A 74 0.45 -11.10 4.24
C GLU A 74 -0.45 -10.50 3.17
N GLY A 75 -1.07 -11.37 2.37
CA GLY A 75 -2.05 -10.94 1.39
C GLY A 75 -2.34 -12.00 0.33
N TRP A 76 -3.28 -11.66 -0.54
CA TRP A 76 -3.63 -12.52 -1.66
C TRP A 76 -2.60 -12.45 -2.77
N TYR A 77 -2.03 -13.60 -3.13
CA TYR A 77 -1.23 -13.76 -4.34
C TYR A 77 -2.12 -14.31 -5.45
N ARG A 78 -2.19 -13.59 -6.58
CA ARG A 78 -3.10 -13.89 -7.71
C ARG A 78 -2.42 -13.80 -9.08
N LYS A 79 -1.08 -13.75 -9.13
CA LYS A 79 -0.34 -13.65 -10.41
C LYS A 79 -0.28 -14.98 -11.14
N GLU A 80 0.03 -16.03 -10.40
CA GLU A 80 0.06 -17.42 -10.86
C GLU A 80 -0.77 -18.18 -9.84
N GLY A 81 -1.91 -18.76 -10.22
CA GLY A 81 -2.85 -19.35 -9.25
C GLY A 81 -3.46 -18.33 -8.28
N VAL A 82 -4.07 -18.83 -7.21
CA VAL A 82 -4.67 -18.02 -6.13
C VAL A 82 -4.31 -18.68 -4.81
N SER A 83 -3.55 -17.97 -3.97
CA SER A 83 -3.34 -18.39 -2.58
C SER A 83 -3.27 -17.21 -1.62
N TYR A 84 -3.60 -17.44 -0.35
CA TYR A 84 -3.31 -16.48 0.71
C TYR A 84 -1.90 -16.70 1.26
N VAL A 85 -1.04 -15.71 1.09
CA VAL A 85 0.37 -15.80 1.43
C VAL A 85 0.66 -15.11 2.74
N ARG A 86 1.48 -15.75 3.58
CA ARG A 86 2.05 -15.19 4.80
C ARG A 86 3.55 -15.41 4.80
N ILE A 87 4.30 -14.34 5.08
CA ILE A 87 5.74 -14.38 5.30
C ILE A 87 5.99 -14.12 6.79
N ASN A 88 6.76 -15.00 7.41
CA ASN A 88 7.08 -14.89 8.83
C ASN A 88 8.05 -13.73 9.13
N SER A 89 8.32 -13.52 10.42
CA SER A 89 9.21 -12.49 10.92
C SER A 89 10.66 -12.63 10.47
N ASP A 90 11.05 -13.82 10.00
CA ASP A 90 12.37 -14.14 9.47
C ASP A 90 12.49 -13.95 7.95
N GLY A 91 11.42 -13.51 7.26
CA GLY A 91 11.43 -13.35 5.80
C GLY A 91 11.34 -14.69 5.05
N LEU A 92 10.71 -15.71 5.65
CA LEU A 92 10.46 -17.00 5.02
C LEU A 92 8.97 -17.20 4.79
N ARG A 93 8.60 -17.83 3.68
CA ARG A 93 7.22 -18.31 3.46
C ARG A 93 6.99 -19.59 4.27
N ASP A 94 6.83 -19.43 5.57
CA ASP A 94 6.44 -20.48 6.49
C ASP A 94 5.74 -19.87 7.72
N ARG A 95 5.37 -20.69 8.69
CA ARG A 95 5.02 -20.25 10.04
C ARG A 95 6.25 -19.73 10.79
N GLU A 96 5.99 -19.14 11.96
CA GLU A 96 7.06 -18.79 12.90
C GLU A 96 7.73 -20.04 13.46
N HIS A 97 9.06 -20.01 13.54
CA HIS A 97 9.86 -21.07 14.15
C HIS A 97 10.77 -20.49 15.24
N SER A 98 10.81 -21.13 16.40
CA SER A 98 11.76 -20.74 17.46
C SER A 98 13.20 -20.85 16.97
N LYS A 99 14.05 -19.85 17.21
CA LYS A 99 15.49 -19.95 16.92
C LYS A 99 16.14 -21.07 17.73
N SER A 100 15.74 -21.23 19.00
CA SER A 100 16.20 -22.33 19.84
C SER A 100 15.65 -23.65 19.32
N LYS A 101 16.55 -24.59 19.01
CA LYS A 101 16.21 -25.92 18.52
C LYS A 101 15.80 -26.81 19.71
N PRO A 102 14.56 -27.32 19.75
CA PRO A 102 14.17 -28.27 20.79
C PRO A 102 15.02 -29.56 20.69
N PRO A 103 15.24 -30.26 21.82
CA PRO A 103 15.88 -31.57 21.82
C PRO A 103 15.07 -32.55 20.95
N ASP A 104 15.75 -33.57 20.44
CA ASP A 104 15.15 -34.66 19.65
C ASP A 104 14.33 -34.21 18.43
N THR A 105 14.64 -33.02 17.89
CA THR A 105 13.95 -32.45 16.73
C THR A 105 14.85 -32.45 15.49
N PHE A 106 14.31 -32.86 14.34
CA PHE A 106 14.94 -32.63 13.04
C PHE A 106 14.41 -31.32 12.42
N ARG A 107 15.30 -30.50 11.87
CA ARG A 107 14.96 -29.28 11.13
C ARG A 107 15.44 -29.44 9.70
N VAL A 108 14.56 -29.17 8.76
CA VAL A 108 14.85 -29.22 7.34
C VAL A 108 14.73 -27.80 6.80
N ALA A 109 15.77 -27.33 6.13
CA ALA A 109 15.72 -26.09 5.35
C ALA A 109 15.56 -26.45 3.88
N VAL A 110 14.58 -25.85 3.22
CA VAL A 110 14.31 -26.05 1.79
C VAL A 110 14.82 -24.82 1.05
N VAL A 111 15.74 -25.04 0.11
CA VAL A 111 16.32 -24.00 -0.73
C VAL A 111 16.09 -24.39 -2.18
N GLY A 112 15.66 -23.44 -3.00
CA GLY A 112 15.40 -23.66 -4.41
C GLY A 112 14.94 -22.39 -5.09
N ASP A 113 13.97 -22.53 -5.97
CA ASP A 113 13.45 -21.47 -6.82
C ASP A 113 11.96 -21.19 -6.50
N SER A 114 11.20 -20.71 -7.48
CA SER A 114 9.77 -20.43 -7.36
C SER A 114 8.93 -21.66 -6.98
N TYR A 115 9.38 -22.89 -7.23
CA TYR A 115 8.70 -24.11 -6.77
C TYR A 115 8.89 -24.33 -5.28
N SER A 116 10.08 -24.05 -4.75
CA SER A 116 10.36 -24.06 -3.31
C SER A 116 9.72 -22.86 -2.59
N GLU A 117 9.39 -21.80 -3.31
CA GLU A 117 8.64 -20.68 -2.75
C GLU A 117 7.12 -20.92 -2.81
N ALA A 118 6.61 -21.61 -3.84
CA ALA A 118 5.21 -22.01 -4.01
C ALA A 118 4.17 -20.90 -3.71
N MET A 119 4.41 -19.67 -4.17
CA MET A 119 3.50 -18.53 -3.96
C MET A 119 2.07 -18.78 -4.45
N HIS A 120 1.92 -19.67 -5.42
CA HIS A 120 0.66 -20.03 -6.06
C HIS A 120 -0.10 -21.17 -5.35
N VAL A 121 0.49 -21.78 -4.30
CA VAL A 121 -0.06 -22.94 -3.58
C VAL A 121 -0.40 -22.55 -2.14
N GLU A 122 -1.55 -22.99 -1.62
CA GLU A 122 -1.90 -22.82 -0.21
C GLU A 122 -0.85 -23.46 0.71
N MET A 123 -0.54 -22.82 1.85
CA MET A 123 0.58 -23.21 2.73
C MET A 123 0.56 -24.70 3.08
N ASP A 124 -0.60 -25.24 3.45
CA ASP A 124 -0.76 -26.64 3.87
C ASP A 124 -0.59 -27.65 2.74
N GLN A 125 -0.62 -27.19 1.49
CA GLN A 125 -0.45 -28.01 0.28
C GLN A 125 0.98 -27.90 -0.31
N THR A 126 1.82 -27.04 0.24
CA THR A 126 3.22 -26.93 -0.20
C THR A 126 3.96 -28.23 0.10
N PHE A 127 4.88 -28.63 -0.80
CA PHE A 127 5.48 -29.96 -0.70
C PHE A 127 6.28 -30.15 0.58
N TRP A 128 6.92 -29.09 1.10
CA TRP A 128 7.67 -29.17 2.36
C TRP A 128 6.76 -29.33 3.57
N LYS A 129 5.55 -28.75 3.52
CA LYS A 129 4.55 -28.92 4.58
C LYS A 129 3.93 -30.32 4.56
N VAL A 130 3.64 -30.84 3.37
CA VAL A 130 3.19 -32.23 3.19
C VAL A 130 4.28 -33.22 3.61
N ALA A 131 5.55 -32.95 3.27
CA ALA A 131 6.68 -33.77 3.69
C ALA A 131 6.85 -33.77 5.23
N GLU A 132 6.72 -32.61 5.88
CA GLU A 132 6.73 -32.52 7.35
C GLU A 132 5.66 -33.43 7.98
N GLN A 133 4.43 -33.39 7.46
CA GLN A 133 3.33 -34.24 7.96
C GLN A 133 3.63 -35.73 7.75
N ASN A 134 4.13 -36.10 6.58
CA ASN A 134 4.41 -37.50 6.25
C ASN A 134 5.56 -38.07 7.09
N LEU A 135 6.63 -37.29 7.31
CA LEU A 135 7.80 -37.72 8.10
C LEU A 135 7.50 -37.92 9.58
N GLN A 136 6.50 -37.22 10.13
CA GLN A 136 6.05 -37.42 11.52
C GLN A 136 5.27 -38.74 11.71
N ASN A 137 4.78 -39.34 10.63
CA ASN A 137 4.02 -40.59 10.65
C ASN A 137 4.87 -41.83 10.30
N CYS A 138 6.18 -41.66 10.15
CA CYS A 138 7.15 -42.73 9.91
C CYS A 138 7.75 -43.23 11.22
#